data_AF-A0A7W8E2A7-F1
#
_entry.id   AF-A0A7W8E2A7-F1
#
_cell.length_a   1.000
_cell.length_b   1.000
_cell.length_c   1.000
_cell.angle_alpha   90.00
_cell.angle_beta   90.00
_cell.angle_gamma   90.00
#
_symmetry.space_group_name_H-M   'P 1'
#
loop_
_entity.id
_entity.type
_entity.pdbx_description
1 polymer ?
#
loop_
_entity_poly.entity_id
_entity_poly.type
_entity_poly.pdbx_seq_one_letter_code
_entity_poly.pdbx_strand_id
1 'polypeptide(L)'
;MRRHLFASLIFASSITGAAQTISGLCMISTPQSADSPFVSQVMLSEGNCDKNSDKCMEVSTSNLDWRRWSGVSSQTLGTEGSQAAARLAGDAGDLTCSGVVHDGVLSGRFRFDASPAFAGTMEKMGFDGITPRKQLSFLILDVTVVWTKEMQGLGVTELSANKLDGLRALHVDADYIHAMATAGYPELRAGKLTEMKAVGVTPEKVRDAKAMGFRPTEQELIQMSIFKIDRPFVERMRARGLNDMTLAKLIKIKIFKLDD
;
A
#
# COMPACT_ATOMS: atom_id res chain seq x y z
N MET A 1 58.14 -46.31 1.44
CA MET A 1 57.81 -44.92 1.06
C MET A 1 56.78 -44.92 -0.06
N ARG A 2 55.52 -44.55 0.22
CA ARG A 2 54.59 -43.96 -0.76
C ARG A 2 53.37 -43.42 0.00
N ARG A 3 53.35 -42.10 0.20
CA ARG A 3 52.21 -41.35 0.74
C ARG A 3 51.26 -41.08 -0.42
N HIS A 4 50.03 -41.58 -0.34
CA HIS A 4 48.96 -41.17 -1.26
C HIS A 4 48.21 -39.99 -0.63
N LEU A 5 48.41 -38.80 -1.21
CA LEU A 5 47.60 -37.61 -0.98
C LEU A 5 46.30 -37.78 -1.78
N PHE A 6 45.17 -37.98 -1.10
CA PHE A 6 43.85 -37.82 -1.71
C PHE A 6 43.44 -36.36 -1.56
N ALA A 7 43.39 -35.64 -2.67
CA ALA A 7 42.84 -34.29 -2.76
C ALA A 7 41.31 -34.37 -2.75
N SER A 8 40.68 -33.87 -1.68
CA SER A 8 39.23 -33.67 -1.65
C SER A 8 38.87 -32.47 -2.53
N LEU A 9 38.22 -32.71 -3.66
CA LEU A 9 37.49 -31.69 -4.40
C LEU A 9 36.23 -31.31 -3.61
N ILE A 10 36.20 -30.08 -3.11
CA ILE A 10 34.99 -29.45 -2.56
C ILE A 10 34.18 -28.93 -3.75
N PHE A 11 33.09 -29.61 -4.09
CA PHE A 11 32.08 -29.06 -4.99
C PHE A 11 31.34 -27.94 -4.25
N ALA A 12 31.58 -26.69 -4.65
CA ALA A 12 30.74 -25.57 -4.28
C ALA A 12 29.43 -25.65 -5.06
N SER A 13 28.45 -26.37 -4.50
CA SER A 13 27.07 -26.34 -5.00
C SER A 13 26.50 -24.95 -4.74
N SER A 14 26.47 -24.12 -5.78
CA SER A 14 25.72 -22.86 -5.74
C SER A 14 24.25 -23.23 -5.57
N ILE A 15 23.70 -22.97 -4.38
CA ILE A 15 22.26 -23.09 -4.13
C ILE A 15 21.61 -21.94 -4.89
N THR A 16 21.22 -22.18 -6.15
CA THR A 16 20.24 -21.36 -6.84
C THR A 16 18.95 -21.51 -6.06
N GLY A 17 18.66 -20.57 -5.15
CA GLY A 17 17.35 -20.48 -4.54
C GLY A 17 16.32 -20.40 -5.65
N ALA A 18 15.43 -21.38 -5.73
CA ALA A 18 14.38 -21.40 -6.75
C ALA A 18 13.54 -20.12 -6.60
N ALA A 19 13.61 -19.23 -7.61
CA ALA A 19 12.75 -18.07 -7.68
C ALA A 19 11.29 -18.56 -7.64
N GLN A 20 10.53 -18.09 -6.66
CA GLN A 20 9.15 -18.52 -6.45
C GLN A 20 8.26 -17.68 -7.36
N THR A 21 7.98 -18.22 -8.55
CA THR A 21 7.19 -17.55 -9.58
C THR A 21 5.69 -17.66 -9.33
N ILE A 22 4.96 -16.56 -9.48
CA ILE A 22 3.49 -16.52 -9.58
C ILE A 22 3.12 -16.27 -11.05
N SER A 23 2.04 -16.90 -11.54
CA SER A 23 1.57 -16.66 -12.91
C SER A 23 0.05 -16.72 -13.02
N GLY A 24 -0.48 -16.07 -14.05
CA GLY A 24 -1.91 -15.99 -14.26
C GLY A 24 -2.28 -15.13 -15.46
N LEU A 25 -3.46 -14.54 -15.43
CA LEU A 25 -3.99 -13.64 -16.44
C LEU A 25 -3.77 -12.19 -16.02
N CYS A 26 -3.47 -11.34 -17.00
CA CYS A 26 -3.35 -9.90 -16.79
C CYS A 26 -4.17 -9.11 -17.81
N MET A 27 -4.66 -7.96 -17.34
CA MET A 27 -5.16 -6.89 -18.19
C MET A 27 -4.52 -5.57 -17.74
N ILE A 28 -4.02 -4.79 -18.69
CA ILE A 28 -3.43 -3.47 -18.45
C ILE A 28 -4.03 -2.48 -19.43
N SER A 29 -4.53 -1.36 -18.92
CA SER A 29 -5.04 -0.26 -19.74
C SER A 29 -4.51 1.09 -19.26
N THR A 30 -4.49 2.06 -20.16
CA THR A 30 -4.19 3.46 -19.84
C THR A 30 -5.35 4.13 -19.09
N PRO A 31 -5.08 5.20 -18.34
CA PRO A 31 -6.14 5.96 -17.68
C PRO A 31 -7.12 6.51 -18.72
N GLN A 32 -8.42 6.28 -18.49
CA GLN A 32 -9.50 6.89 -19.27
C GLN A 32 -9.88 8.30 -18.76
N SER A 33 -9.23 8.81 -17.71
CA SER A 33 -9.57 10.10 -17.09
C SER A 33 -8.56 11.20 -17.39
N ALA A 34 -9.07 12.35 -17.80
CA ALA A 34 -8.29 13.58 -18.00
C ALA A 34 -7.65 14.10 -16.70
N ASP A 35 -8.23 13.78 -15.54
CA ASP A 35 -7.78 14.26 -14.23
C ASP A 35 -6.62 13.43 -13.66
N SER A 36 -6.31 12.27 -14.25
CA SER A 36 -5.23 11.38 -13.78
C SER A 36 -4.54 10.66 -14.95
N PRO A 37 -3.86 11.41 -15.84
CA PRO A 37 -3.35 10.91 -17.12
C PRO A 37 -2.17 9.94 -16.98
N PHE A 38 -1.67 9.69 -15.77
CA PHE A 38 -0.48 8.87 -15.51
C PHE A 38 -0.79 7.61 -14.70
N VAL A 39 -2.03 7.16 -14.68
CA VAL A 39 -2.46 6.07 -13.81
C VAL A 39 -2.96 4.86 -14.61
N SER A 40 -2.24 3.75 -14.54
CA SER A 40 -2.69 2.48 -15.13
C SER A 40 -3.73 1.77 -14.30
N GLN A 41 -4.68 1.14 -14.98
CA GLN A 41 -5.52 0.10 -14.41
C GLN A 41 -4.88 -1.25 -14.72
N VAL A 42 -4.70 -2.06 -13.68
CA VAL A 42 -4.07 -3.36 -13.76
C VAL A 42 -4.95 -4.36 -13.03
N MET A 43 -5.33 -5.41 -13.74
CA MET A 43 -6.00 -6.57 -13.18
C MET A 43 -5.08 -7.78 -13.34
N LEU A 44 -4.79 -8.48 -12.24
CA LEU A 44 -4.06 -9.74 -12.22
C LEU A 44 -4.96 -10.80 -11.56
N SER A 45 -5.13 -11.93 -12.22
CA SER A 45 -5.83 -13.09 -11.67
C SER A 45 -4.91 -14.29 -11.74
N GLU A 46 -4.63 -14.93 -10.60
CA GLU A 46 -3.84 -16.17 -10.58
C GLU A 46 -4.47 -17.27 -11.44
N GLY A 47 -3.63 -18.03 -12.16
CA GLY A 47 -4.12 -19.02 -13.14
C GLY A 47 -4.57 -20.36 -12.56
N ASN A 48 -4.12 -20.71 -11.34
CA ASN A 48 -4.35 -22.01 -10.71
C ASN A 48 -5.24 -21.91 -9.47
N CYS A 49 -6.38 -21.22 -9.60
CA CYS A 49 -7.34 -21.09 -8.52
C CYS A 49 -8.33 -22.27 -8.52
N ASP A 50 -8.25 -23.13 -7.50
CA ASP A 50 -9.31 -24.10 -7.21
C ASP A 50 -10.55 -23.35 -6.67
N LYS A 51 -11.74 -23.80 -7.10
CA LYS A 51 -13.04 -23.16 -6.83
C LYS A 51 -13.41 -23.09 -5.34
N ASN A 52 -12.68 -23.79 -4.49
CA ASN A 52 -12.94 -23.92 -3.05
C ASN A 52 -11.94 -23.20 -2.14
N SER A 53 -11.09 -22.32 -2.68
CA SER A 53 -10.17 -21.54 -1.84
C SER A 53 -10.51 -20.05 -1.83
N ASP A 54 -10.82 -19.53 -0.64
CA ASP A 54 -10.80 -18.09 -0.29
C ASP A 54 -9.40 -17.45 -0.44
N LYS A 55 -8.50 -18.12 -1.16
CA LYS A 55 -7.07 -17.82 -1.28
C LYS A 55 -6.67 -17.48 -2.71
N CYS A 56 -7.57 -17.49 -3.69
CA CYS A 56 -7.24 -17.03 -5.04
C CYS A 56 -6.78 -15.57 -4.99
N MET A 57 -5.65 -15.25 -5.63
CA MET A 57 -5.23 -13.86 -5.77
C MET A 57 -5.93 -13.23 -6.96
N GLU A 58 -6.76 -12.22 -6.66
CA GLU A 58 -7.16 -11.21 -7.60
C GLU A 58 -6.59 -9.87 -7.13
N VAL A 59 -5.78 -9.24 -7.97
CA VAL A 59 -5.31 -7.87 -7.75
C VAL A 59 -6.00 -7.01 -8.77
N SER A 60 -6.77 -6.03 -8.29
CA SER A 60 -7.29 -4.95 -9.11
C SER A 60 -6.81 -3.63 -8.52
N THR A 61 -6.03 -2.87 -9.28
CA THR A 61 -5.54 -1.56 -8.89
C THR A 61 -5.71 -0.60 -10.05
N SER A 62 -6.13 0.61 -9.72
CA SER A 62 -6.33 1.72 -10.64
C SER A 62 -5.49 2.93 -10.27
N ASN A 63 -4.39 2.73 -9.53
CA ASN A 63 -3.54 3.81 -9.00
C ASN A 63 -2.03 3.59 -9.24
N LEU A 64 -1.66 2.70 -10.16
CA LEU A 64 -0.27 2.45 -10.51
C LEU A 64 0.27 3.52 -11.46
N ASP A 65 1.37 4.18 -11.08
CA ASP A 65 2.06 5.16 -11.93
C ASP A 65 2.54 4.51 -13.22
N TRP A 66 2.00 4.97 -14.35
CA TRP A 66 2.29 4.49 -15.69
C TRP A 66 3.78 4.53 -16.03
N ARG A 67 4.53 5.48 -15.45
CA ARG A 67 5.96 5.67 -15.72
C ARG A 67 6.83 4.54 -15.18
N ARG A 68 6.31 3.72 -14.27
CA ARG A 68 7.01 2.53 -13.75
C ARG A 68 6.98 1.36 -14.74
N TRP A 69 6.07 1.40 -15.72
CA TRP A 69 5.96 0.37 -16.75
C TRP A 69 6.95 0.60 -17.89
N SER A 70 7.54 -0.49 -18.37
CA SER A 70 8.35 -0.53 -19.58
C SER A 70 7.81 -1.58 -20.54
N GLY A 71 8.20 -1.53 -21.82
CA GLY A 71 7.75 -2.51 -22.83
C GLY A 71 6.28 -2.36 -23.25
N VAL A 72 5.61 -1.30 -22.80
CA VAL A 72 4.28 -0.87 -23.24
C VAL A 72 4.25 0.66 -23.31
N SER A 73 3.49 1.21 -24.26
CA SER A 73 3.33 2.65 -24.47
C SER A 73 1.89 2.97 -24.86
N SER A 74 1.50 4.25 -24.80
CA SER A 74 0.18 4.70 -25.29
C SER A 74 -0.01 4.39 -26.77
N GLN A 75 1.04 4.49 -27.60
CA GLN A 75 0.99 4.13 -29.01
C GLN A 75 0.74 2.63 -29.20
N THR A 76 1.42 1.78 -28.42
CA THR A 76 1.25 0.33 -28.46
C THR A 76 -0.19 -0.05 -28.09
N LEU A 77 -0.73 0.55 -27.02
CA LEU A 77 -2.10 0.32 -26.58
C LEU A 77 -3.14 0.90 -27.54
N GLY A 78 -2.82 1.98 -28.25
CA GLY A 78 -3.71 2.56 -29.26
C GLY A 78 -3.77 1.78 -30.58
N THR A 79 -2.97 0.72 -30.75
CA THR A 79 -2.87 -0.03 -32.01
C THR A 79 -3.43 -1.44 -31.82
N GLU A 80 -4.65 -1.65 -32.31
CA GLU A 80 -5.38 -2.92 -32.27
C GLU A 80 -4.54 -4.11 -32.79
N GLY A 81 -4.56 -5.23 -32.07
CA GLY A 81 -3.81 -6.43 -32.40
C GLY A 81 -2.30 -6.38 -32.11
N SER A 82 -1.78 -5.27 -31.59
CA SER A 82 -0.36 -5.16 -31.24
C SER A 82 0.03 -6.15 -30.14
N GLN A 83 1.18 -6.78 -30.29
CA GLN A 83 1.77 -7.58 -29.21
C GLN A 83 2.61 -6.69 -28.31
N ALA A 84 2.50 -6.88 -27.00
CA ALA A 84 3.29 -6.15 -26.02
C ALA A 84 3.69 -7.05 -24.84
N ALA A 85 4.78 -6.65 -24.19
CA ALA A 85 5.26 -7.26 -22.95
C ALA A 85 5.55 -6.15 -21.95
N ALA A 86 4.52 -5.74 -21.22
CA ALA A 86 4.60 -4.73 -20.18
C ALA A 86 5.37 -5.29 -18.98
N ARG A 87 6.33 -4.53 -18.46
CA ARG A 87 7.17 -4.92 -17.32
C ARG A 87 7.16 -3.87 -16.23
N LEU A 88 6.97 -4.34 -14.99
CA LEU A 88 7.12 -3.57 -13.78
C LEU A 88 8.19 -4.26 -12.94
N ALA A 89 9.32 -3.59 -12.76
CA ALA A 89 10.48 -4.10 -12.02
C ALA A 89 10.71 -3.26 -10.75
N GLY A 90 11.17 -3.89 -9.69
CA GLY A 90 11.52 -3.21 -8.44
C GLY A 90 12.19 -4.17 -7.45
N ASP A 91 12.57 -3.65 -6.27
CA ASP A 91 13.30 -4.45 -5.28
C ASP A 91 12.61 -5.79 -4.96
N ALA A 92 11.28 -5.76 -4.82
CA ALA A 92 10.46 -6.91 -4.45
C ALA A 92 10.33 -7.98 -5.55
N GLY A 93 10.72 -7.69 -6.79
CA GLY A 93 10.69 -8.65 -7.89
C GLY A 93 10.26 -8.03 -9.22
N ASP A 94 10.08 -8.90 -10.20
CA ASP A 94 9.80 -8.53 -11.59
C ASP A 94 8.45 -9.08 -12.03
N LEU A 95 7.53 -8.19 -12.41
CA LEU A 95 6.24 -8.52 -13.02
C LEU A 95 6.30 -8.26 -14.52
N THR A 96 6.00 -9.28 -15.33
CA THR A 96 5.79 -9.13 -16.77
C THR A 96 4.36 -9.52 -17.12
N CYS A 97 3.68 -8.71 -17.92
CA CYS A 97 2.40 -9.02 -18.56
C CYS A 97 2.59 -9.03 -20.08
N SER A 98 2.47 -10.20 -20.69
CA SER A 98 2.66 -10.38 -22.14
C SER A 98 1.36 -10.81 -22.80
N GLY A 99 0.99 -10.14 -23.89
CA GLY A 99 -0.31 -10.35 -24.51
C GLY A 99 -0.52 -9.57 -25.79
N VAL A 100 -1.80 -9.46 -26.17
CA VAL A 100 -2.26 -8.75 -27.34
C VAL A 100 -3.15 -7.60 -26.90
N VAL A 101 -3.06 -6.48 -27.61
CA VAL A 101 -3.91 -5.31 -27.40
C VAL A 101 -5.23 -5.50 -28.14
N HIS A 102 -6.32 -5.36 -27.40
CA HIS A 102 -7.68 -5.25 -27.95
C HIS A 102 -8.40 -4.09 -27.26
N ASP A 103 -8.99 -3.17 -28.03
CA ASP A 103 -9.76 -2.03 -27.52
C ASP A 103 -9.00 -1.21 -26.46
N GLY A 104 -7.71 -0.92 -26.71
CA GLY A 104 -6.88 -0.15 -25.78
C GLY A 104 -6.38 -0.93 -24.56
N VAL A 105 -6.70 -2.22 -24.44
CA VAL A 105 -6.34 -3.07 -23.29
C VAL A 105 -5.34 -4.14 -23.72
N LEU A 106 -4.16 -4.16 -23.10
CA LEU A 106 -3.24 -5.29 -23.19
C LEU A 106 -3.79 -6.44 -22.34
N SER A 107 -4.23 -7.52 -22.99
CA SER A 107 -4.75 -8.71 -22.32
C SER A 107 -3.85 -9.91 -22.61
N GLY A 108 -3.50 -10.66 -21.57
CA GLY A 108 -2.58 -11.79 -21.73
C GLY A 108 -2.26 -12.54 -20.44
N ARG A 109 -1.03 -13.03 -20.35
CA ARG A 109 -0.54 -13.77 -19.18
C ARG A 109 0.51 -12.98 -18.44
N PHE A 110 0.43 -12.97 -17.12
CA PHE A 110 1.52 -12.46 -16.31
C PHE A 110 2.41 -13.56 -15.74
N ARG A 111 3.65 -13.15 -15.47
CA ARG A 111 4.63 -13.86 -14.66
C ARG A 111 5.19 -12.86 -13.67
N PHE A 112 5.20 -13.21 -12.39
CA PHE A 112 5.87 -12.47 -11.34
C PHE A 112 6.97 -13.34 -10.73
N ASP A 113 8.20 -12.83 -10.75
CA ASP A 113 9.35 -13.46 -10.13
C ASP A 113 9.72 -12.71 -8.85
N ALA A 114 9.41 -13.31 -7.70
CA ALA A 114 9.74 -12.74 -6.40
C ALA A 114 11.26 -12.70 -6.17
N SER A 115 11.75 -11.66 -5.50
CA SER A 115 13.17 -11.42 -5.24
C SER A 115 13.63 -12.04 -3.90
N PRO A 116 14.44 -13.13 -3.91
CA PRO A 116 14.95 -13.72 -2.67
C PRO A 116 15.88 -12.76 -1.91
N ALA A 117 16.59 -11.90 -2.63
CA ALA A 117 17.47 -10.89 -2.05
C ALA A 117 16.68 -9.83 -1.25
N PHE A 118 15.54 -9.40 -1.78
CA PHE A 118 14.65 -8.49 -1.07
C PHE A 118 14.03 -9.15 0.16
N ALA A 119 13.50 -10.37 0.03
CA ALA A 119 12.96 -11.11 1.18
C ALA A 119 13.99 -11.25 2.31
N GLY A 120 15.22 -11.67 1.99
CA GLY A 120 16.29 -11.78 2.97
C GLY A 120 16.75 -10.44 3.56
N THR A 121 16.61 -9.34 2.82
CA THR A 121 16.88 -7.99 3.34
C THR A 121 15.79 -7.55 4.31
N MET A 122 14.52 -7.76 3.98
CA MET A 122 13.37 -7.44 4.83
C MET A 122 13.39 -8.27 6.12
N GLU A 123 13.76 -9.54 6.05
CA GLU A 123 13.94 -10.41 7.23
C GLU A 123 15.02 -9.87 8.17
N LYS A 124 16.17 -9.45 7.64
CA LYS A 124 17.24 -8.80 8.43
C LYS A 124 16.79 -7.48 9.06
N MET A 125 15.79 -6.82 8.48
CA MET A 125 15.17 -5.61 9.02
C MET A 125 14.07 -5.93 10.06
N GLY A 126 13.80 -7.21 10.33
CA GLY A 126 12.82 -7.66 11.31
C GLY A 126 11.41 -7.90 10.75
N PHE A 127 11.25 -7.91 9.42
CA PHE A 127 9.97 -8.20 8.78
C PHE A 127 9.88 -9.66 8.34
N ASP A 128 8.96 -10.40 8.94
CA ASP A 128 8.63 -11.76 8.57
C ASP A 128 7.52 -11.81 7.49
N GLY A 129 7.16 -13.03 7.06
CA GLY A 129 6.00 -13.22 6.18
C GLY A 129 6.16 -12.65 4.75
N ILE A 130 7.40 -12.41 4.29
CA ILE A 130 7.72 -11.87 2.96
C ILE A 130 7.60 -12.94 1.86
N THR A 131 6.42 -13.54 1.78
CA THR A 131 6.02 -14.52 0.76
C THR A 131 6.04 -13.89 -0.65
N PRO A 132 6.08 -14.69 -1.73
CA PRO A 132 5.97 -14.16 -3.10
C PRO A 132 4.75 -13.27 -3.31
N ARG A 133 3.59 -13.65 -2.74
CA ARG A 133 2.38 -12.84 -2.80
C ARG A 133 2.54 -11.50 -2.07
N LYS A 134 3.22 -11.49 -0.92
CA LYS A 134 3.54 -10.24 -0.22
C LYS A 134 4.47 -9.36 -1.06
N GLN A 135 5.47 -9.96 -1.70
CA GLN A 135 6.39 -9.24 -2.58
C GLN A 135 5.69 -8.66 -3.82
N LEU A 136 4.71 -9.37 -4.40
CA LEU A 136 3.88 -8.81 -5.47
C LEU A 136 3.07 -7.60 -4.98
N SER A 137 2.48 -7.67 -3.78
CA SER A 137 1.81 -6.51 -3.13
C SER A 137 2.78 -5.34 -2.98
N PHE A 138 3.99 -5.59 -2.50
CA PHE A 138 5.02 -4.57 -2.32
C PHE A 138 5.51 -3.98 -3.64
N LEU A 139 5.67 -4.77 -4.70
CA LEU A 139 6.01 -4.25 -6.03
C LEU A 139 4.93 -3.28 -6.53
N ILE A 140 3.67 -3.69 -6.41
CA ILE A 140 2.50 -2.90 -6.84
C ILE A 140 2.42 -1.61 -6.03
N LEU A 141 2.47 -1.69 -4.70
CA LEU A 141 2.40 -0.52 -3.81
C LEU A 141 3.70 0.30 -3.80
N ASP A 142 4.77 -0.16 -4.45
CA ASP A 142 6.09 0.48 -4.43
C ASP A 142 6.70 0.57 -3.02
N VAL A 143 6.56 -0.51 -2.25
CA VAL A 143 7.24 -0.71 -0.96
C VAL A 143 8.67 -1.18 -1.23
N THR A 144 9.63 -0.27 -1.03
CA THR A 144 11.06 -0.53 -1.25
C THR A 144 11.83 -0.73 0.06
N VAL A 145 13.06 -1.25 -0.03
CA VAL A 145 13.94 -1.35 1.15
C VAL A 145 14.25 0.04 1.71
N VAL A 146 14.48 1.02 0.83
CA VAL A 146 14.78 2.41 1.22
C VAL A 146 13.61 3.02 1.97
N TRP A 147 12.40 2.93 1.43
CA TRP A 147 11.20 3.47 2.07
C TRP A 147 10.90 2.77 3.40
N THR A 148 11.09 1.46 3.47
CA THR A 148 10.87 0.73 4.73
C THR A 148 11.85 1.17 5.83
N LYS A 149 13.13 1.41 5.49
CA LYS A 149 14.12 1.98 6.42
C LYS A 149 13.75 3.38 6.87
N GLU A 150 13.24 4.21 5.96
CA GLU A 150 12.72 5.54 6.30
C GLU A 150 11.59 5.43 7.33
N MET A 151 10.59 4.57 7.10
CA MET A 151 9.49 4.37 8.05
C MET A 151 9.97 3.89 9.44
N GLN A 152 10.98 3.01 9.50
CA GLN A 152 11.61 2.62 10.76
C GLN A 152 12.34 3.80 11.44
N GLY A 153 13.05 4.62 10.65
CA GLY A 153 13.78 5.80 11.13
C GLY A 153 12.88 6.92 11.67
N LEU A 154 11.62 6.98 11.23
CA LEU A 154 10.61 7.92 11.72
C LEU A 154 10.05 7.56 13.10
N GLY A 155 10.42 6.41 13.66
CA GLY A 155 9.93 5.94 14.96
C GLY A 155 8.50 5.41 14.92
N VAL A 156 7.99 5.03 13.75
CA VAL A 156 6.68 4.38 13.64
C VAL A 156 6.72 3.02 14.32
N THR A 157 5.82 2.80 15.28
CA THR A 157 5.77 1.57 16.08
C THR A 157 4.78 0.56 15.49
N GLU A 158 4.92 -0.72 15.87
CA GLU A 158 4.09 -1.83 15.39
C GLU A 158 4.09 -2.01 13.86
N LEU A 159 5.23 -1.69 13.24
CA LEU A 159 5.46 -1.95 11.82
C LEU A 159 5.57 -3.46 11.59
N SER A 160 4.67 -3.99 10.77
CA SER A 160 4.73 -5.35 10.23
C SER A 160 4.55 -5.31 8.72
N ALA A 161 4.87 -6.40 8.01
CA ALA A 161 4.74 -6.46 6.56
C ALA A 161 3.32 -6.10 6.07
N ASN A 162 2.28 -6.52 6.78
CA ASN A 162 0.89 -6.16 6.47
C ASN A 162 0.57 -4.69 6.73
N LYS A 163 1.24 -4.05 7.70
CA LYS A 163 1.05 -2.62 7.98
C LYS A 163 1.76 -1.75 6.96
N LEU A 164 2.89 -2.20 6.39
CA LEU A 164 3.57 -1.50 5.30
C LEU A 164 2.65 -1.32 4.09
N ASP A 165 1.88 -2.35 3.71
CA ASP A 165 0.89 -2.24 2.64
C ASP A 165 -0.12 -1.12 2.92
N GLY A 166 -0.72 -1.12 4.12
CA GLY A 166 -1.74 -0.15 4.52
C GLY A 166 -1.22 1.29 4.56
N LEU A 167 -0.02 1.49 5.10
CA LEU A 167 0.64 2.79 5.12
C LEU A 167 0.86 3.31 3.69
N ARG A 168 1.41 2.46 2.83
CA ARG A 168 1.73 2.84 1.44
C ARG A 168 0.48 3.09 0.61
N ALA A 169 -0.52 2.21 0.71
CA ALA A 169 -1.78 2.31 -0.01
C ALA A 169 -2.59 3.56 0.35
N LEU A 170 -2.48 4.05 1.59
CA LEU A 170 -3.17 5.27 2.04
C LEU A 170 -2.30 6.52 1.94
N HIS A 171 -1.11 6.43 1.32
CA HIS A 171 -0.16 7.54 1.22
C HIS A 171 0.17 8.14 2.60
N VAL A 172 0.47 7.27 3.56
CA VAL A 172 1.10 7.65 4.82
C VAL A 172 2.60 7.77 4.57
N ASP A 173 3.08 9.00 4.48
CA ASP A 173 4.47 9.37 4.19
C ASP A 173 5.12 10.10 5.38
N ALA A 174 6.42 10.41 5.24
CA ALA A 174 7.20 11.11 6.25
C ALA A 174 6.60 12.47 6.61
N ASP A 175 6.10 13.21 5.63
CA ASP A 175 5.50 14.54 5.82
C ASP A 175 4.24 14.45 6.70
N TYR A 176 3.34 13.52 6.40
CA TYR A 176 2.16 13.29 7.22
C TYR A 176 2.51 12.88 8.65
N ILE A 177 3.46 11.95 8.81
CA ILE A 177 3.96 11.48 10.12
C ILE A 177 4.52 12.65 10.94
N HIS A 178 5.42 13.45 10.36
CA HIS A 178 6.01 14.61 11.04
C HIS A 178 4.98 15.68 11.38
N ALA A 179 4.03 15.94 10.47
CA ALA A 179 2.98 16.92 10.70
C ALA A 179 2.04 16.48 11.84
N MET A 180 1.70 15.19 11.93
CA MET A 180 0.90 14.65 13.04
C MET A 180 1.66 14.69 14.37
N ALA A 181 2.95 14.37 14.38
CA ALA A 181 3.81 14.51 15.56
C ALA A 181 3.85 15.97 16.05
N THR A 182 4.07 16.92 15.13
CA THR A 182 4.04 18.38 15.42
C THR A 182 2.68 18.83 15.92
N ALA A 183 1.60 18.21 15.41
CA ALA A 183 0.24 18.45 15.86
C ALA A 183 -0.06 17.81 17.23
N GLY A 184 0.91 17.19 17.91
CA GLY A 184 0.81 16.71 19.28
C GLY A 184 0.49 15.23 19.43
N TYR A 185 0.70 14.42 18.39
CA TYR A 185 0.56 12.96 18.41
C TYR A 185 1.91 12.30 18.11
N PRO A 186 2.85 12.24 19.08
CA PRO A 186 4.20 11.73 18.83
C PRO A 186 4.29 10.19 18.78
N GLU A 187 3.32 9.49 19.37
CA GLU A 187 3.26 8.02 19.37
C GLU A 187 2.58 7.50 18.10
N LEU A 188 3.36 7.31 17.04
CA LEU A 188 2.82 6.99 15.73
C LEU A 188 2.78 5.47 15.52
N ARG A 189 1.72 4.82 16.00
CA ARG A 189 1.48 3.40 15.71
C ARG A 189 1.03 3.24 14.26
N ALA A 190 1.64 2.32 13.52
CA ALA A 190 1.34 2.09 12.10
C ALA A 190 -0.16 1.85 11.84
N GLY A 191 -0.82 1.09 12.72
CA GLY A 191 -2.25 0.84 12.65
C GLY A 191 -3.11 2.10 12.79
N LYS A 192 -2.77 2.99 13.73
CA LYS A 192 -3.52 4.22 13.98
C LYS A 192 -3.29 5.27 12.90
N LEU A 193 -2.06 5.40 12.40
CA LEU A 193 -1.76 6.21 11.22
C LEU A 193 -2.63 5.81 10.02
N THR A 194 -2.70 4.51 9.75
CA THR A 194 -3.52 3.93 8.67
C THR A 194 -5.00 4.27 8.89
N GLU A 195 -5.53 4.02 10.10
CA GLU A 195 -6.94 4.29 10.43
C GLU A 195 -7.30 5.78 10.31
N MET A 196 -6.47 6.66 10.86
CA MET A 196 -6.62 8.11 10.75
C MET A 196 -6.65 8.56 9.29
N LYS A 197 -5.69 8.11 8.48
CA LYS A 197 -5.60 8.48 7.06
C LYS A 197 -6.80 7.95 6.26
N ALA A 198 -7.24 6.72 6.54
CA ALA A 198 -8.39 6.09 5.89
C ALA A 198 -9.68 6.90 6.08
N VAL A 199 -9.88 7.51 7.24
CA VAL A 199 -11.05 8.37 7.52
C VAL A 199 -10.75 9.86 7.27
N GLY A 200 -9.62 10.18 6.66
CA GLY A 200 -9.24 11.54 6.27
C GLY A 200 -8.92 12.48 7.43
N VAL A 201 -8.39 11.98 8.55
CA VAL A 201 -7.78 12.84 9.58
C VAL A 201 -6.54 13.50 9.00
N THR A 202 -6.42 14.80 9.19
CA THR A 202 -5.27 15.60 8.73
C THR A 202 -4.76 16.50 9.86
N PRO A 203 -3.51 17.00 9.77
CA PRO A 203 -3.00 18.00 10.71
C PRO A 203 -3.89 19.24 10.83
N GLU A 204 -4.57 19.65 9.76
CA GLU A 204 -5.53 20.76 9.74
C GLU A 204 -6.72 20.45 10.65
N LYS A 205 -7.33 19.27 10.52
CA LYS A 205 -8.44 18.83 11.38
C LYS A 205 -8.03 18.78 12.85
N VAL A 206 -6.78 18.42 13.16
CA VAL A 206 -6.24 18.51 14.52
C VAL A 206 -6.20 19.97 14.99
N ARG A 207 -5.67 20.89 14.19
CA ARG A 207 -5.61 22.31 14.53
C ARG A 207 -7.02 22.89 14.75
N ASP A 208 -7.98 22.52 13.92
CA ASP A 208 -9.38 22.93 14.06
C ASP A 208 -10.01 22.41 15.34
N ALA A 209 -9.80 21.13 15.68
CA ALA A 209 -10.26 20.56 16.94
C ALA A 209 -9.69 21.32 18.15
N LYS A 210 -8.39 21.64 18.11
CA LYS A 210 -7.72 22.45 19.13
C LYS A 210 -8.26 23.88 19.22
N ALA A 211 -8.55 24.52 18.10
CA ALA A 211 -9.14 25.86 18.05
C ALA A 211 -10.58 25.89 18.57
N MET A 212 -11.30 24.77 18.49
CA MET A 212 -12.60 24.60 19.14
C MET A 212 -12.53 24.35 20.65
N GLY A 213 -11.32 24.20 21.21
CA GLY A 213 -11.07 23.93 22.63
C GLY A 213 -10.92 22.44 22.97
N PHE A 214 -10.86 21.54 21.98
CA PHE A 214 -10.70 20.11 22.21
C PHE A 214 -9.22 19.69 22.20
N ARG A 215 -8.91 18.64 22.97
CA ARG A 215 -7.63 17.93 22.94
C ARG A 215 -7.90 16.44 22.69
N PRO A 216 -8.35 16.07 21.47
CA PRO A 216 -8.79 14.71 21.21
C PRO A 216 -7.62 13.73 21.28
N THR A 217 -7.88 12.52 21.74
CA THR A 217 -7.03 11.35 21.48
C THR A 217 -7.07 10.97 19.99
N GLU A 218 -6.18 10.10 19.54
CA GLU A 218 -6.22 9.58 18.16
C GLU A 218 -7.57 8.93 17.83
N GLN A 219 -8.12 8.17 18.78
CA GLN A 219 -9.41 7.51 18.62
C GLN A 219 -10.55 8.52 18.47
N GLU A 220 -10.49 9.61 19.22
CA GLU A 220 -11.48 10.69 19.13
C GLU A 220 -11.36 11.45 17.81
N LEU A 221 -10.15 11.67 17.27
CA LEU A 221 -9.98 12.25 15.94
C LEU A 221 -10.63 11.39 14.85
N ILE A 222 -10.44 10.07 14.92
CA ILE A 222 -11.07 9.12 14.01
C ILE A 222 -12.60 9.26 14.10
N GLN A 223 -13.16 9.25 15.31
CA GLN A 223 -14.59 9.42 15.53
C GLN A 223 -15.11 10.77 15.04
N MET A 224 -14.39 11.86 15.30
CA MET A 224 -14.73 13.19 14.79
C MET A 224 -14.82 13.19 13.27
N SER A 225 -13.88 12.54 12.59
CA SER A 225 -13.87 12.46 11.13
C SER A 225 -15.03 11.61 10.59
N ILE A 226 -15.28 10.44 11.20
CA ILE A 226 -16.39 9.55 10.82
C ILE A 226 -17.75 10.23 10.98
N PHE A 227 -17.98 10.88 12.13
CA PHE A 227 -19.26 11.51 12.47
C PHE A 227 -19.38 12.96 12.01
N LYS A 228 -18.38 13.48 11.27
CA LYS A 228 -18.32 14.86 10.79
C LYS A 228 -18.56 15.87 11.93
N ILE A 229 -17.84 15.69 13.04
CA ILE A 229 -17.82 16.63 14.17
C ILE A 229 -16.80 17.71 13.84
N ASP A 230 -17.25 18.69 13.07
CA ASP A 230 -16.47 19.83 12.59
C ASP A 230 -16.90 21.14 13.26
N ARG A 231 -16.22 22.23 12.90
CA ARG A 231 -16.53 23.57 13.41
C ARG A 231 -17.99 23.98 13.20
N PRO A 232 -18.56 23.88 11.98
CA PRO A 232 -19.97 24.17 11.75
C PRO A 232 -20.91 23.38 12.67
N PHE A 233 -20.66 22.09 12.87
CA PHE A 233 -21.48 21.28 13.77
C PHE A 233 -21.39 21.76 15.22
N VAL A 234 -20.19 21.98 15.74
CA VAL A 234 -19.97 22.44 17.11
C VAL A 234 -20.59 23.82 17.35
N GLU A 235 -20.47 24.74 16.40
CA GLU A 235 -21.08 26.07 16.47
C GLU A 235 -22.61 26.01 16.49
N ARG A 236 -23.23 25.14 15.67
CA ARG A 236 -24.69 24.91 15.72
C ARG A 236 -25.13 24.39 17.08
N MET A 237 -24.39 23.46 17.68
CA MET A 237 -24.75 22.92 18.99
C MET A 237 -24.63 23.98 20.09
N ARG A 238 -23.59 24.83 20.04
CA ARG A 238 -23.44 25.98 20.94
C ARG A 238 -24.60 26.98 20.80
N ALA A 239 -25.02 27.27 19.58
CA ALA A 239 -26.17 28.15 19.32
C ALA A 239 -27.49 27.62 19.89
N ARG A 240 -27.62 26.29 20.06
CA ARG A 240 -28.76 25.62 20.72
C ARG A 240 -28.67 25.64 22.26
N GLY A 241 -27.71 26.37 22.83
CA GLY A 241 -27.52 26.49 24.28
C GLY A 241 -26.69 25.36 24.90
N LEU A 242 -26.14 24.45 24.10
CA LEU A 242 -25.23 23.41 24.58
C LEU A 242 -23.82 24.00 24.70
N ASN A 243 -23.55 24.71 25.80
CA ASN A 243 -22.27 25.41 26.01
C ASN A 243 -21.21 24.55 26.71
N ASP A 244 -21.62 23.57 27.53
CA ASP A 244 -20.74 22.59 28.18
C ASP A 244 -20.71 21.26 27.39
N MET A 245 -19.99 21.28 26.27
CA MET A 245 -19.89 20.13 25.38
C MET A 245 -18.51 19.50 25.46
N THR A 246 -18.44 18.33 26.08
CA THR A 246 -17.31 17.42 25.89
C THR A 246 -17.41 16.75 24.53
N LEU A 247 -16.27 16.32 24.00
CA LEU A 247 -16.23 15.64 22.70
C LEU A 247 -17.04 14.34 22.71
N ALA A 248 -16.99 13.59 23.80
CA ALA A 248 -17.82 12.41 24.01
C ALA A 248 -19.33 12.71 23.90
N LYS A 249 -19.79 13.89 24.33
CA LYS A 249 -21.18 14.33 24.21
C LYS A 249 -21.56 14.61 22.76
N LEU A 250 -20.68 15.31 22.02
CA LEU A 250 -20.85 15.59 20.59
C LEU A 250 -20.92 14.30 19.76
N ILE A 251 -20.07 13.33 20.07
CA ILE A 251 -20.07 12.01 19.45
C ILE A 251 -21.40 11.30 19.72
N LYS A 252 -21.88 11.30 20.98
CA LYS A 252 -23.17 10.71 21.33
C LYS A 252 -24.33 11.36 20.58
N ILE A 253 -24.36 12.69 20.47
CA ILE A 253 -25.39 13.42 19.71
C ILE A 253 -25.44 12.91 18.26
N LYS A 254 -24.29 12.77 17.60
CA LYS A 254 -24.22 12.22 16.23
C LYS A 254 -24.66 10.76 16.13
N ILE A 255 -24.23 9.91 17.07
CA ILE A 255 -24.59 8.49 17.09
C ILE A 255 -26.10 8.31 17.26
N PHE A 256 -26.73 9.10 18.14
CA PHE A 256 -28.16 9.00 18.43
C PHE A 256 -29.04 9.92 17.58
N LYS A 257 -28.46 10.62 16.57
CA LYS A 257 -29.16 11.56 15.68
C LYS A 257 -29.98 12.60 16.45
N LEU A 258 -29.37 13.18 17.49
CA LEU A 258 -29.98 14.21 18.34
C LEU A 258 -29.65 15.64 17.86
N ASP A 259 -29.12 15.76 16.64
CA ASP A 259 -28.67 17.02 16.04
C ASP A 259 -29.70 17.71 15.14
N ASP A 260 -30.87 17.09 14.95
CA ASP A 260 -32.06 17.68 14.34
C ASP A 260 -32.84 18.58 15.32
#